data_AF-A0A7Y5QNN7-F1
#
_entry.id   AF-A0A7Y5QNN7-F1
#
_cell.length_a   1.000
_cell.length_b   1.000
_cell.length_c   1.000
_cell.angle_alpha   90.00
_cell.angle_beta   90.00
_cell.angle_gamma   90.00
#
_symmetry.space_group_name_H-M   'P 1'
#
loop_
_entity.id
_entity.type
_entity.pdbx_description
1 polymer ?
#
loop_
_entity_poly.entity_id
_entity_poly.type
_entity_poly.pdbx_seq_one_letter_code
_entity_poly.pdbx_strand_id
1 'polypeptide(L)'
;MSAALSVVLVADHFRTIQRVIHQLRAQSVRDRIEVIIVAPSARELELDETATAGLGAVRIIEVGHIFPMPPSRAAGVRAATAPVVFLGETHSYAGPGFAAAILDAHRGPWDAVVPGLDNANPTSALSWAAFLADYGYWHALLPGGEVASGPTWNVAYKREALLSLGDDLEKALSAGDHLWEAFREAGRKWFHAPSAPLGHVNVSRPGAWVHERFLAGTMIAKNRNARWPLPRRVAYALGSPLIPFVLLRRLWRPWRLTRAAGLLPMGTTPAFVAGLLLRTAGEAIGYLRGVGSGQEARMEEYELHKLKYTVVDV
;
A
#
# COMPACT_ATOMS: atom_id res chain seq x y z
N MET A 1 -16.20 24.88 -0.83
CA MET A 1 -16.59 23.69 -1.60
C MET A 1 -16.52 22.48 -0.68
N SER A 2 -17.36 21.46 -0.84
CA SER A 2 -17.25 20.23 -0.05
C SER A 2 -16.06 19.38 -0.52
N ALA A 3 -15.43 18.67 0.42
CA ALA A 3 -14.37 17.73 0.09
C ALA A 3 -14.92 16.60 -0.79
N ALA A 4 -14.17 16.24 -1.84
CA ALA A 4 -14.51 15.16 -2.77
C ALA A 4 -13.64 13.92 -2.56
N LEU A 5 -12.43 14.12 -2.03
CA LEU A 5 -11.46 13.07 -1.71
C LEU A 5 -10.96 13.27 -0.28
N SER A 6 -11.08 12.24 0.56
CA SER A 6 -10.42 12.16 1.87
C SER A 6 -9.18 11.30 1.73
N VAL A 7 -8.01 11.83 2.07
CA VAL A 7 -6.76 11.07 2.12
C VAL A 7 -6.45 10.72 3.57
N VAL A 8 -6.46 9.43 3.88
CA VAL A 8 -6.14 8.91 5.23
C VAL A 8 -4.67 8.54 5.29
N LEU A 9 -3.95 9.11 6.25
CA LEU A 9 -2.54 8.85 6.52
C LEU A 9 -2.36 8.53 8.00
N VAL A 10 -1.66 7.42 8.30
CA VAL A 10 -1.18 7.14 9.66
C VAL A 10 0.26 7.63 9.76
N ALA A 11 0.56 8.46 10.75
CA ALA A 11 1.87 9.05 10.92
C ALA A 11 2.20 9.26 12.40
N ASP A 12 3.48 9.14 12.75
CA ASP A 12 4.01 9.47 14.07
C ASP A 12 4.40 10.96 14.16
N HIS A 13 5.05 11.50 13.12
CA HIS A 13 5.50 12.88 13.03
C HIS A 13 5.13 13.48 11.66
N PHE A 14 4.94 14.80 11.59
CA PHE A 14 4.64 15.49 10.34
C PHE A 14 5.75 15.32 9.31
N ARG A 15 7.01 15.33 9.76
CA ARG A 15 8.19 15.06 8.89
C ARG A 15 8.06 13.73 8.13
N THR A 16 7.44 12.71 8.72
CA THR A 16 7.24 11.39 8.10
C THR A 16 6.32 11.46 6.88
N ILE A 17 5.38 12.41 6.85
CA ILE A 17 4.40 12.59 5.76
C ILE A 17 4.55 13.91 4.99
N GLN A 18 5.52 14.77 5.34
CA GLN A 18 5.67 16.11 4.79
C GLN A 18 5.68 16.11 3.25
N ARG A 19 6.39 15.14 2.64
CA ARG A 19 6.43 15.02 1.18
C ARG A 19 5.11 14.57 0.57
N VAL A 20 4.38 13.67 1.24
CA VAL A 20 3.04 13.26 0.81
C VAL A 20 2.12 14.48 0.78
N ILE A 21 2.12 15.28 1.85
CA ILE A 21 1.33 16.51 1.96
C ILE A 21 1.71 17.52 0.88
N HIS A 22 3.01 17.68 0.60
CA HIS A 22 3.48 18.54 -0.48
C HIS A 22 2.91 18.13 -1.85
N GLN A 23 2.91 16.82 -2.16
CA GLN A 23 2.37 16.30 -3.43
C GLN A 23 0.85 16.41 -3.53
N LEU A 24 0.12 16.26 -2.42
CA LEU A 24 -1.32 16.51 -2.36
C LEU A 24 -1.66 17.99 -2.61
N ARG A 25 -0.84 18.91 -2.11
CA ARG A 25 -0.99 20.36 -2.35
C ARG A 25 -0.67 20.79 -3.77
N ALA A 26 0.11 20.01 -4.50
CA ALA A 26 0.40 20.24 -5.91
C ALA A 26 -0.75 19.82 -6.84
N GLN A 27 -1.78 19.14 -6.32
CA GLN A 27 -2.91 18.68 -7.13
C GLN A 27 -3.80 19.85 -7.57
N SER A 28 -4.34 19.77 -8.78
CA SER A 28 -5.23 20.78 -9.35
C SER A 28 -6.56 20.94 -8.61
N VAL A 29 -6.98 19.91 -7.87
CA VAL A 29 -8.21 19.87 -7.06
C VAL A 29 -7.92 19.89 -5.56
N ARG A 30 -6.76 20.42 -5.14
CA ARG A 30 -6.29 20.44 -3.74
C ARG A 30 -7.30 21.00 -2.74
N ASP A 31 -8.06 22.01 -3.13
CA ASP A 31 -9.12 22.66 -2.35
C ASP A 31 -10.34 21.75 -2.11
N ARG A 32 -10.39 20.60 -2.77
CA ARG A 32 -11.39 19.53 -2.59
C ARG A 32 -10.82 18.28 -1.90
N ILE A 33 -9.56 18.34 -1.45
CA ILE A 33 -8.90 17.26 -0.72
C ILE A 33 -9.02 17.54 0.79
N GLU A 34 -9.67 16.62 1.51
CA GLU A 34 -9.57 16.51 2.97
C GLU A 34 -8.39 15.59 3.29
N VAL A 35 -7.50 15.98 4.20
CA VAL A 35 -6.44 15.11 4.72
C VAL A 35 -6.74 14.75 6.17
N ILE A 36 -6.72 13.46 6.47
CA ILE A 36 -6.99 12.91 7.79
C ILE A 36 -5.72 12.24 8.26
N ILE A 37 -5.06 12.87 9.23
CA ILE A 37 -3.82 12.40 9.82
C ILE A 37 -4.16 11.70 11.12
N VAL A 38 -3.95 10.40 11.18
CA VAL A 38 -4.13 9.61 12.40
C VAL A 38 -2.77 9.49 13.10
N ALA A 39 -2.68 10.02 14.30
CA ALA A 39 -1.43 10.20 15.03
C ALA A 39 -1.58 9.84 16.51
N PRO A 40 -0.48 9.60 17.26
CA PRO A 40 -0.54 9.40 18.70
C PRO A 40 -1.23 10.57 19.41
N SER A 41 -0.81 11.80 19.11
CA SER A 41 -1.42 13.05 19.56
C SER A 41 -1.13 14.18 18.57
N ALA A 42 -1.93 15.26 18.55
CA ALA A 42 -1.63 16.43 17.73
C ALA A 42 -0.33 17.13 18.15
N ARG A 43 0.01 17.05 19.45
CA ARG A 43 1.24 17.60 20.00
C ARG A 43 2.48 16.89 19.45
N GLU A 44 2.49 15.57 19.44
CA GLU A 44 3.62 14.77 18.93
C GLU A 44 3.75 14.82 17.41
N LEU A 45 2.62 14.98 16.70
CA LEU A 45 2.64 15.11 15.25
C LEU A 45 3.44 16.33 14.79
N GLU A 46 3.41 17.43 15.55
CA GLU A 46 4.11 18.69 15.20
C GLU A 46 3.75 19.18 13.78
N LEU A 47 2.45 19.24 13.48
CA LEU A 47 1.97 19.67 12.16
C LEU A 47 2.37 21.11 11.87
N ASP A 48 3.08 21.31 10.76
CA ASP A 48 3.25 22.65 10.17
C ASP A 48 1.98 23.03 9.40
N GLU A 49 1.16 23.89 9.99
CA GLU A 49 -0.08 24.35 9.37
C GLU A 49 0.17 25.05 8.02
N THR A 50 1.28 25.78 7.88
CA THR A 50 1.62 26.48 6.63
C THR A 50 1.89 25.49 5.49
N ALA A 51 2.44 24.32 5.84
CA ALA A 51 2.71 23.25 4.89
C ALA A 51 1.44 22.58 4.37
N THR A 52 0.26 22.85 4.96
CA THR A 52 -1.04 22.32 4.52
C THR A 52 -1.94 23.35 3.82
N ALA A 53 -1.49 24.60 3.70
CA ALA A 53 -2.27 25.69 3.11
C ALA A 53 -2.79 25.37 1.70
N GLY A 54 -4.08 25.63 1.48
CA GLY A 54 -4.78 25.40 0.20
C GLY A 54 -5.43 24.02 0.06
N LEU A 55 -5.20 23.10 0.99
CA LEU A 55 -6.02 21.88 1.09
C LEU A 55 -7.43 22.25 1.57
N GLY A 56 -8.43 21.46 1.16
CA GLY A 56 -9.83 21.71 1.50
C GLY A 56 -10.12 21.58 3.01
N ALA A 57 -9.49 20.60 3.65
CA ALA A 57 -9.51 20.44 5.10
C ALA A 57 -8.32 19.59 5.57
N VAL A 58 -7.88 19.79 6.81
CA VAL A 58 -6.90 18.93 7.49
C VAL A 58 -7.43 18.62 8.88
N ARG A 59 -7.44 17.34 9.25
CA ARG A 59 -7.94 16.87 10.55
C ARG A 59 -6.96 15.90 11.15
N ILE A 60 -6.70 16.07 12.44
CA ILE A 60 -5.88 15.14 13.22
C ILE A 60 -6.81 14.27 14.05
N ILE A 61 -6.62 12.96 13.98
CA ILE A 61 -7.34 11.97 14.79
C ILE A 61 -6.33 11.37 15.77
N GLU A 62 -6.49 11.72 17.05
CA GLU A 62 -5.62 11.23 18.12
C GLU A 62 -6.07 9.85 18.58
N VAL A 63 -5.16 8.89 18.53
CA VAL A 63 -5.44 7.48 18.90
C VAL A 63 -4.57 6.98 20.06
N GLY A 64 -3.69 7.82 20.60
CA GLY A 64 -2.73 7.47 21.66
C GLY A 64 -1.59 6.57 21.19
N HIS A 65 -1.88 5.56 20.37
CA HIS A 65 -0.90 4.68 19.74
C HIS A 65 -1.32 4.29 18.32
N ILE A 66 -0.37 4.33 17.39
CA ILE A 66 -0.64 4.09 15.96
C ILE A 66 -0.41 2.63 15.52
N PHE A 67 0.11 1.78 16.41
CA PHE A 67 0.31 0.36 16.13
C PHE A 67 -0.67 -0.52 16.94
N PRO A 68 -1.15 -1.64 16.37
CA PRO A 68 -0.98 -2.00 14.97
C PRO A 68 -1.70 -1.00 14.05
N MET A 69 -1.19 -0.80 12.83
CA MET A 69 -1.74 0.23 11.92
C MET A 69 -3.21 0.06 11.49
N PRO A 70 -3.79 -1.16 11.38
CA PRO A 70 -5.16 -1.32 10.88
C PRO A 70 -6.25 -0.59 11.68
N PRO A 71 -6.30 -0.66 13.03
CA PRO A 71 -7.18 0.19 13.84
C PRO A 71 -7.05 1.69 13.56
N SER A 72 -5.82 2.20 13.45
CA SER A 72 -5.58 3.62 13.17
C SER A 72 -6.10 4.01 11.79
N ARG A 73 -5.89 3.18 10.77
CA ARG A 73 -6.43 3.44 9.43
C ARG A 73 -7.95 3.39 9.41
N ALA A 74 -8.58 2.47 10.15
CA ALA A 74 -10.03 2.42 10.30
C ALA A 74 -10.59 3.67 11.01
N ALA A 75 -9.92 4.18 12.05
CA ALA A 75 -10.29 5.44 12.70
C ALA A 75 -10.28 6.61 11.70
N GLY A 76 -9.27 6.67 10.82
CA GLY A 76 -9.20 7.65 9.74
C GLY A 76 -10.35 7.52 8.73
N VAL A 77 -10.69 6.28 8.31
CA VAL A 77 -11.84 6.02 7.42
C VAL A 77 -13.15 6.47 8.05
N ARG A 78 -13.37 6.16 9.34
CA ARG A 78 -14.58 6.56 10.07
C ARG A 78 -14.68 8.08 10.20
N ALA A 79 -13.55 8.76 10.37
CA ALA A 79 -13.49 10.23 10.45
C ALA A 79 -13.70 10.93 9.10
N ALA A 80 -13.49 10.23 7.97
CA ALA A 80 -13.60 10.80 6.64
C ALA A 80 -14.98 11.35 6.33
N THR A 81 -15.03 12.47 5.61
CA THR A 81 -16.29 13.15 5.24
C THR A 81 -16.56 13.12 3.74
N ALA A 82 -15.53 12.96 2.92
CA ALA A 82 -15.68 12.92 1.48
C ALA A 82 -16.24 11.57 0.98
N PRO A 83 -16.92 11.53 -0.18
CA PRO A 83 -17.47 10.30 -0.73
C PRO A 83 -16.40 9.29 -1.19
N VAL A 84 -15.18 9.74 -1.48
CA VAL A 84 -14.04 8.90 -1.84
C VAL A 84 -12.99 8.96 -0.75
N VAL A 85 -12.47 7.82 -0.33
CA VAL A 85 -11.40 7.68 0.66
C VAL A 85 -10.19 7.02 0.02
N PHE A 86 -9.07 7.73 -0.06
CA PHE A 86 -7.79 7.16 -0.44
C PHE A 86 -7.00 6.77 0.81
N LEU A 87 -6.66 5.49 0.92
CA LEU A 87 -5.80 4.96 1.98
C LEU A 87 -4.35 5.11 1.54
N GLY A 88 -3.68 6.16 2.03
CA GLY A 88 -2.30 6.45 1.69
C GLY A 88 -1.29 5.86 2.67
N GLU A 89 -0.04 5.85 2.23
CA GLU A 89 1.13 5.50 3.03
C GLU A 89 2.05 6.72 3.16
N THR A 90 2.97 6.69 4.12
CA THR A 90 3.90 7.81 4.39
C THR A 90 4.93 8.05 3.30
N HIS A 91 5.01 7.14 2.33
CA HIS A 91 6.05 7.05 1.33
C HIS A 91 5.48 6.74 -0.06
N SER A 92 4.23 7.16 -0.29
CA SER A 92 3.55 7.12 -1.58
C SER A 92 3.21 8.54 -2.05
N TYR A 93 3.59 8.88 -3.27
CA TYR A 93 3.63 10.24 -3.79
C TYR A 93 2.71 10.41 -4.99
N ALA A 94 1.63 11.15 -4.79
CA ALA A 94 0.66 11.49 -5.83
C ALA A 94 1.34 12.33 -6.92
N GLY A 95 1.43 11.80 -8.14
CA GLY A 95 1.94 12.56 -9.28
C GLY A 95 0.94 13.64 -9.73
N PRO A 96 1.34 14.53 -10.66
CA PRO A 96 0.43 15.51 -11.24
C PRO A 96 -0.82 14.84 -11.83
N GLY A 97 -2.01 15.38 -11.51
CA GLY A 97 -3.28 14.88 -12.02
C GLY A 97 -3.86 13.66 -11.28
N PHE A 98 -3.12 13.07 -10.33
CA PHE A 98 -3.56 11.92 -9.53
C PHE A 98 -4.96 12.09 -8.96
N ALA A 99 -5.19 13.15 -8.18
CA ALA A 99 -6.45 13.32 -7.46
C ALA A 99 -7.64 13.52 -8.42
N ALA A 100 -7.43 14.25 -9.52
CA ALA A 100 -8.45 14.47 -10.53
C ALA A 100 -8.81 13.15 -11.25
N ALA A 101 -7.82 12.33 -11.60
CA ALA A 101 -8.03 11.04 -12.25
C ALA A 101 -8.74 10.02 -11.34
N ILE A 102 -8.43 9.99 -10.04
CA ILE A 102 -9.14 9.16 -9.06
C ILE A 102 -10.63 9.56 -8.97
N LEU A 103 -10.90 10.86 -8.85
CA LEU A 103 -12.27 11.37 -8.78
C LEU A 103 -13.05 11.11 -10.07
N ASP A 104 -12.41 11.23 -11.24
CA ASP A 104 -13.03 10.93 -12.51
C ASP A 104 -13.37 9.44 -12.65
N ALA A 105 -12.44 8.55 -12.27
CA ALA A 105 -12.68 7.11 -12.26
C ALA A 105 -13.89 6.75 -11.37
N HIS A 106 -14.02 7.33 -10.18
CA HIS A 106 -15.16 7.07 -9.28
C HIS A 106 -16.52 7.61 -9.76
N ARG A 107 -16.58 8.35 -10.88
CA ARG A 107 -17.86 8.60 -11.58
C ARG A 107 -18.42 7.34 -12.22
N GLY A 108 -17.57 6.35 -12.48
CA GLY A 108 -17.96 5.01 -12.93
C GLY A 108 -18.55 4.14 -11.81
N PRO A 109 -18.90 2.89 -12.12
CA PRO A 109 -19.54 1.96 -11.17
C PRO A 109 -18.54 1.32 -10.18
N TRP A 110 -17.35 1.90 -9.99
CA TRP A 110 -16.25 1.28 -9.27
C TRP A 110 -16.30 1.60 -7.77
N ASP A 111 -16.26 0.57 -6.94
CA ASP A 111 -16.17 0.69 -5.49
C ASP A 111 -14.73 0.93 -5.02
N ALA A 112 -13.75 0.48 -5.82
CA ALA A 112 -12.33 0.68 -5.58
C ALA A 112 -11.59 1.06 -6.88
N VAL A 113 -10.69 2.03 -6.78
CA VAL A 113 -9.84 2.49 -7.88
C VAL A 113 -8.37 2.35 -7.45
N VAL A 114 -7.65 1.46 -8.12
CA VAL A 114 -6.21 1.27 -7.96
C VAL A 114 -5.49 2.23 -8.91
N PRO A 115 -4.68 3.17 -8.39
CA PRO A 115 -3.90 4.08 -9.23
C PRO A 115 -2.87 3.33 -10.08
N GLY A 116 -2.32 4.02 -11.08
CA GLY A 116 -1.14 3.56 -11.80
C GLY A 116 0.08 3.69 -10.92
N LEU A 117 0.56 2.57 -10.38
CA LEU A 117 1.70 2.55 -9.48
C LEU A 117 3.01 2.62 -10.26
N ASP A 118 3.98 3.33 -9.71
CA ASP A 118 5.34 3.41 -10.24
C ASP A 118 6.39 3.46 -9.12
N ASN A 119 7.66 3.25 -9.46
CA ASN A 119 8.75 3.26 -8.51
C ASN A 119 9.23 4.69 -8.22
N ALA A 120 9.04 5.17 -6.99
CA ALA A 120 9.47 6.52 -6.60
C ALA A 120 10.98 6.66 -6.33
N ASN A 121 11.72 5.55 -6.21
CA ASN A 121 13.18 5.55 -6.07
C ASN A 121 13.86 4.61 -7.08
N PRO A 122 13.82 4.97 -8.39
CA PRO A 122 14.07 4.05 -9.51
C PRO A 122 15.55 3.76 -9.79
N THR A 123 16.49 4.42 -9.11
CA THR A 123 17.93 4.24 -9.36
C THR A 123 18.46 2.89 -8.85
N SER A 124 17.74 2.23 -7.93
CA SER A 124 18.16 0.98 -7.31
C SER A 124 17.51 -0.25 -7.93
N ALA A 125 18.33 -1.24 -8.29
CA ALA A 125 17.87 -2.56 -8.72
C ALA A 125 17.01 -3.27 -7.65
N LEU A 126 17.37 -3.10 -6.37
CA LEU A 126 16.62 -3.68 -5.24
C LEU A 126 15.25 -3.00 -5.07
N SER A 127 15.18 -1.68 -5.30
CA SER A 127 13.92 -0.96 -5.30
C SER A 127 12.98 -1.47 -6.39
N TRP A 128 13.46 -1.57 -7.64
CA TRP A 128 12.66 -2.13 -8.73
C TRP A 128 12.23 -3.58 -8.49
N ALA A 129 13.11 -4.40 -7.90
CA ALA A 129 12.79 -5.78 -7.56
C ALA A 129 11.66 -5.85 -6.52
N ALA A 130 11.68 -5.00 -5.49
CA ALA A 130 10.62 -4.88 -4.50
C ALA A 130 9.31 -4.39 -5.14
N PHE A 131 9.37 -3.27 -5.87
CA PHE A 131 8.23 -2.68 -6.54
C PHE A 131 7.51 -3.67 -7.46
N LEU A 132 8.25 -4.37 -8.33
CA LEU A 132 7.66 -5.34 -9.26
C LEU A 132 7.03 -6.52 -8.53
N ALA A 133 7.59 -6.95 -7.39
CA ALA A 133 7.06 -8.05 -6.60
C ALA A 133 5.77 -7.68 -5.86
N ASP A 134 5.67 -6.44 -5.40
CA ASP A 134 4.58 -5.99 -4.52
C ASP A 134 3.46 -5.31 -5.31
N TYR A 135 3.80 -4.51 -6.33
CA TYR A 135 2.85 -3.67 -7.07
C TYR A 135 2.82 -3.89 -8.59
N GLY A 136 3.63 -4.81 -9.14
CA GLY A 136 3.72 -5.03 -10.58
C GLY A 136 2.39 -5.30 -11.29
N TYR A 137 1.39 -5.86 -10.60
CA TYR A 137 0.04 -6.08 -11.17
C TYR A 137 -0.73 -4.81 -11.52
N TRP A 138 -0.34 -3.68 -10.91
CA TRP A 138 -1.01 -2.39 -11.06
C TRP A 138 -0.01 -1.30 -11.47
N HIS A 139 1.04 -1.70 -12.20
CA HIS A 139 2.01 -0.77 -12.75
C HIS A 139 1.32 0.18 -13.73
N ALA A 140 1.67 1.47 -13.69
CA ALA A 140 1.22 2.50 -14.63
C ALA A 140 1.40 2.17 -16.13
N LEU A 141 2.30 1.26 -16.50
CA LEU A 141 2.49 0.80 -17.89
C LEU A 141 1.43 -0.23 -18.34
N LEU A 142 0.64 -0.78 -17.42
CA LEU A 142 -0.46 -1.68 -17.73
C LEU A 142 -1.71 -0.89 -18.13
N PRO A 143 -2.55 -1.45 -19.03
CA PRO A 143 -3.78 -0.77 -19.44
C PRO A 143 -4.74 -0.57 -18.26
N GLY A 144 -5.54 0.48 -18.36
CA GLY A 144 -6.65 0.71 -17.43
C GLY A 144 -7.84 -0.20 -17.75
N GLY A 145 -8.67 -0.44 -16.76
CA GLY A 145 -9.82 -1.33 -16.91
C GLY A 145 -10.26 -1.98 -15.60
N GLU A 146 -11.33 -2.75 -15.69
CA GLU A 146 -11.79 -3.59 -14.57
C GLU A 146 -10.72 -4.62 -14.21
N VAL A 147 -10.46 -4.77 -12.91
CA VAL A 147 -9.51 -5.75 -12.36
C VAL A 147 -10.18 -6.59 -11.29
N ALA A 148 -9.63 -7.76 -11.00
CA ALA A 148 -10.20 -8.65 -9.99
C ALA A 148 -9.98 -8.14 -8.55
N SER A 149 -8.92 -7.36 -8.32
CA SER A 149 -8.55 -6.84 -7.01
C SER A 149 -7.44 -5.80 -7.09
N GLY A 150 -7.20 -5.14 -5.95
CA GLY A 150 -6.09 -4.24 -5.68
C GLY A 150 -5.35 -4.59 -4.37
N PRO A 151 -4.29 -3.83 -4.04
CA PRO A 151 -3.73 -3.83 -2.70
C PRO A 151 -4.75 -3.24 -1.69
N THR A 152 -4.51 -3.43 -0.39
CA THR A 152 -5.34 -2.83 0.68
C THR A 152 -5.06 -1.32 0.84
N TRP A 153 -3.82 -0.91 0.55
CA TRP A 153 -3.32 0.44 0.69
C TRP A 153 -2.91 0.99 -0.67
N ASN A 154 -2.73 2.30 -0.77
CA ASN A 154 -2.50 3.01 -2.03
C ASN A 154 -3.66 2.82 -3.01
N VAL A 155 -4.89 2.74 -2.49
CA VAL A 155 -6.13 2.55 -3.26
C VAL A 155 -7.16 3.57 -2.78
N ALA A 156 -7.95 4.07 -3.74
CA ALA A 156 -9.12 4.89 -3.46
C ALA A 156 -10.37 4.02 -3.43
N TYR A 157 -11.21 4.22 -2.43
CA TYR A 157 -12.45 3.48 -2.24
C TYR A 157 -13.62 4.45 -2.16
N LYS A 158 -14.81 3.99 -2.56
CA LYS A 158 -16.03 4.64 -2.10
C LYS A 158 -16.12 4.52 -0.59
N ARG A 159 -16.35 5.64 0.09
CA ARG A 159 -16.47 5.69 1.56
C ARG A 159 -17.53 4.71 2.08
N GLU A 160 -18.68 4.67 1.43
CA GLU A 160 -19.78 3.77 1.79
C GLU A 160 -19.38 2.29 1.72
N ALA A 161 -18.54 1.90 0.75
CA ALA A 161 -18.10 0.52 0.60
C ALA A 161 -17.21 0.10 1.78
N LEU A 162 -16.30 0.98 2.22
CA LEU A 162 -15.50 0.73 3.42
C LEU A 162 -16.36 0.71 4.69
N LEU A 163 -17.26 1.69 4.86
CA LEU A 163 -18.10 1.75 6.06
C LEU A 163 -19.11 0.60 6.16
N SER A 164 -19.51 0.01 5.03
CA SER A 164 -20.39 -1.16 5.01
C SER A 164 -19.78 -2.40 5.67
N LEU A 165 -18.46 -2.41 5.92
CA LEU A 165 -17.77 -3.47 6.66
C LEU A 165 -18.04 -3.40 8.18
N GLY A 166 -18.55 -2.28 8.71
CA GLY A 166 -18.88 -2.14 10.12
C GLY A 166 -17.71 -2.44 11.06
N ASP A 167 -17.91 -3.40 11.96
CA ASP A 167 -16.92 -3.82 12.96
C ASP A 167 -15.73 -4.59 12.34
N ASP A 168 -15.93 -5.20 11.16
CA ASP A 168 -14.87 -5.91 10.44
C ASP A 168 -13.90 -4.98 9.70
N LEU A 169 -14.15 -3.67 9.65
CA LEU A 169 -13.30 -2.71 8.94
C LEU A 169 -11.83 -2.79 9.37
N GLU A 170 -11.55 -2.88 10.67
CA GLU A 170 -10.18 -2.95 11.19
C GLU A 170 -9.45 -4.21 10.71
N LYS A 171 -10.16 -5.34 10.71
CA LYS A 171 -9.64 -6.62 10.23
C LYS A 171 -9.48 -6.63 8.71
N ALA A 172 -10.41 -6.02 7.99
CA ALA A 172 -10.33 -5.88 6.54
C ALA A 172 -9.11 -5.05 6.12
N LEU A 173 -8.80 -4.01 6.89
CA LEU A 173 -7.60 -3.20 6.75
C LEU A 173 -6.35 -3.88 7.34
N SER A 174 -6.33 -5.17 7.65
CA SER A 174 -5.07 -5.86 7.92
C SER A 174 -4.27 -6.06 6.63
N ALA A 175 -2.95 -6.29 6.75
CA ALA A 175 -2.10 -6.67 5.62
C ALA A 175 -2.43 -8.10 5.17
N GLY A 176 -3.58 -8.32 4.52
CA GLY A 176 -4.11 -9.64 4.19
C GLY A 176 -5.15 -9.60 3.08
N ASP A 177 -5.92 -10.68 2.99
CA ASP A 177 -6.94 -10.95 1.97
C ASP A 177 -8.37 -10.66 2.44
N HIS A 178 -8.57 -10.21 3.69
CA HIS A 178 -9.89 -9.96 4.27
C HIS A 178 -10.70 -8.91 3.49
N LEU A 179 -10.12 -7.75 3.17
CA LEU A 179 -10.81 -6.72 2.36
C LEU A 179 -11.20 -7.27 0.98
N TRP A 180 -10.28 -8.02 0.37
CA TRP A 180 -10.52 -8.62 -0.95
C TRP A 180 -11.65 -9.65 -0.90
N GLU A 181 -11.66 -10.54 0.09
CA GLU A 181 -12.72 -11.53 0.27
C GLU A 181 -14.08 -10.86 0.49
N ALA A 182 -14.15 -9.88 1.40
CA ALA A 182 -15.38 -9.13 1.67
C ALA A 182 -15.90 -8.38 0.44
N PHE A 183 -15.00 -7.71 -0.32
CA PHE A 183 -15.38 -7.00 -1.55
C PHE A 183 -15.86 -7.97 -2.63
N ARG A 184 -15.18 -9.12 -2.78
CA ARG A 184 -15.58 -10.17 -3.73
C ARG A 184 -16.95 -10.75 -3.38
N GLU A 185 -17.20 -11.05 -2.11
CA GLU A 185 -18.47 -11.59 -1.64
C GLU A 185 -19.64 -10.61 -1.80
N ALA A 186 -19.37 -9.32 -1.60
CA ALA A 186 -20.33 -8.25 -1.84
C ALA A 186 -20.46 -7.83 -3.32
N GLY A 187 -19.78 -8.50 -4.25
CA GLY A 187 -19.84 -8.20 -5.69
C GLY A 187 -19.29 -6.81 -6.06
N ARG A 188 -18.38 -6.27 -5.24
CA ARG A 188 -17.80 -4.93 -5.41
C ARG A 188 -16.84 -4.90 -6.60
N LYS A 189 -16.83 -3.79 -7.32
CA LYS A 189 -16.07 -3.63 -8.56
C LYS A 189 -14.79 -2.83 -8.37
N TRP A 190 -13.71 -3.28 -9.01
CA TRP A 190 -12.41 -2.64 -8.97
C TRP A 190 -12.01 -2.12 -10.35
N PHE A 191 -11.32 -0.99 -10.38
CA PHE A 191 -10.78 -0.41 -11.60
C PHE A 191 -9.31 -0.05 -11.42
N HIS A 192 -8.47 -0.41 -12.40
CA HIS A 192 -7.11 0.09 -12.50
C HIS A 192 -7.08 1.36 -13.34
N ALA A 193 -6.64 2.47 -12.75
CA ALA A 193 -6.57 3.79 -13.34
C ALA A 193 -5.11 4.23 -13.55
N PRO A 194 -4.43 3.78 -14.62
CA PRO A 194 -3.04 4.17 -14.89
C PRO A 194 -2.86 5.68 -15.13
N SER A 195 -3.94 6.39 -15.45
CA SER A 195 -3.96 7.86 -15.55
C SER A 195 -3.88 8.59 -14.21
N ALA A 196 -3.99 7.88 -13.08
CA ALA A 196 -3.75 8.40 -11.74
C ALA A 196 -2.35 7.95 -11.27
N PRO A 197 -1.27 8.71 -11.56
CA PRO A 197 0.08 8.29 -11.24
C PRO A 197 0.35 8.36 -9.74
N LEU A 198 0.89 7.27 -9.17
CA LEU A 198 1.29 7.21 -7.78
C LEU A 198 2.64 6.51 -7.65
N GLY A 199 3.66 7.25 -7.25
CA GLY A 199 4.99 6.68 -6.97
C GLY A 199 5.01 6.04 -5.58
N HIS A 200 5.54 4.84 -5.45
CA HIS A 200 5.77 4.18 -4.16
C HIS A 200 7.26 4.00 -3.92
N VAL A 201 7.75 4.44 -2.76
CA VAL A 201 9.15 4.25 -2.37
C VAL A 201 9.35 2.85 -1.84
N ASN A 202 10.42 2.18 -2.25
CA ASN A 202 10.70 0.83 -1.82
C ASN A 202 11.99 0.78 -0.99
N VAL A 203 12.04 -0.13 -0.02
CA VAL A 203 13.28 -0.46 0.68
C VAL A 203 14.34 -0.82 -0.36
N SER A 204 15.53 -0.26 -0.24
CA SER A 204 16.63 -0.52 -1.19
C SER A 204 17.98 -0.73 -0.52
N ARG A 205 18.08 -0.52 0.79
CA ARG A 205 19.28 -0.86 1.57
C ARG A 205 19.39 -2.39 1.69
N PRO A 206 20.48 -3.04 1.25
CA PRO A 206 20.53 -4.50 1.06
C PRO A 206 20.08 -5.34 2.27
N GLY A 207 20.61 -5.08 3.47
CA GLY A 207 20.26 -5.85 4.67
C GLY A 207 18.79 -5.66 5.10
N ALA A 208 18.29 -4.43 5.02
CA ALA A 208 16.88 -4.14 5.29
C ALA A 208 15.97 -4.80 4.24
N TRP A 209 16.37 -4.76 2.97
CA TRP A 209 15.63 -5.35 1.86
C TRP A 209 15.49 -6.86 2.00
N VAL A 210 16.58 -7.58 2.34
CA VAL A 210 16.52 -9.04 2.56
C VAL A 210 15.55 -9.38 3.68
N HIS A 211 15.67 -8.65 4.80
CA HIS A 211 14.83 -8.87 5.97
C HIS A 211 13.35 -8.56 5.68
N GLU A 212 13.05 -7.41 5.07
CA GLU A 212 11.69 -7.01 4.74
C GLU A 212 11.03 -7.97 3.72
N ARG A 213 11.74 -8.43 2.67
CA ARG A 213 11.20 -9.44 1.75
C ARG A 213 10.84 -10.74 2.47
N PHE A 214 11.68 -11.18 3.42
CA PHE A 214 11.39 -12.34 4.26
C PHE A 214 10.16 -12.11 5.17
N LEU A 215 10.10 -10.96 5.85
CA LEU A 215 8.98 -10.60 6.74
C LEU A 215 7.65 -10.44 5.98
N ALA A 216 7.66 -9.92 4.76
CA ALA A 216 6.47 -9.85 3.92
C ALA A 216 5.86 -11.24 3.71
N GLY A 217 6.71 -12.26 3.53
CA GLY A 217 6.30 -13.66 3.48
C GLY A 217 5.66 -14.15 4.79
N THR A 218 6.30 -13.86 5.93
CA THR A 218 5.76 -14.27 7.23
C THR A 218 4.40 -13.62 7.49
N MET A 219 4.21 -12.33 7.15
CA MET A 219 2.92 -11.66 7.30
C MET A 219 1.80 -12.34 6.50
N ILE A 220 2.07 -12.82 5.28
CA ILE A 220 1.09 -13.60 4.50
C ILE A 220 0.67 -14.86 5.27
N ALA A 221 1.64 -15.58 5.81
CA ALA A 221 1.38 -16.78 6.59
C ALA A 221 0.62 -16.47 7.89
N LYS A 222 0.93 -15.37 8.58
CA LYS A 222 0.21 -14.92 9.80
C LYS A 222 -1.29 -14.80 9.54
N ASN A 223 -1.67 -14.04 8.50
CA ASN A 223 -3.07 -13.77 8.20
C ASN A 223 -3.84 -15.02 7.76
N ARG A 224 -3.17 -15.92 7.05
CA ARG A 224 -3.77 -17.21 6.65
C ARG A 224 -3.86 -18.19 7.82
N ASN A 225 -2.85 -18.25 8.69
CA ASN A 225 -2.83 -19.10 9.89
C ASN A 225 -3.98 -18.80 10.84
N ALA A 226 -4.43 -17.54 10.91
CA ALA A 226 -5.59 -17.15 11.72
C ALA A 226 -6.90 -17.83 11.27
N ARG A 227 -6.96 -18.36 10.05
CA ARG A 227 -8.17 -18.94 9.43
C ARG A 227 -7.99 -20.39 8.97
N TRP A 228 -6.76 -20.82 8.70
CA TRP A 228 -6.50 -22.10 8.05
C TRP A 228 -6.18 -23.22 9.05
N PRO A 229 -6.77 -24.42 8.89
CA PRO A 229 -6.41 -25.57 9.70
C PRO A 229 -5.00 -26.08 9.37
N LEU A 230 -4.38 -26.79 10.32
CA LEU A 230 -2.99 -27.26 10.22
C LEU A 230 -2.68 -28.05 8.94
N PRO A 231 -3.52 -28.98 8.45
CA PRO A 231 -3.21 -29.73 7.23
C PRO A 231 -3.03 -28.84 6.00
N ARG A 232 -3.86 -27.78 5.88
CA ARG A 232 -3.76 -26.82 4.77
C ARG A 232 -2.46 -26.01 4.86
N ARG A 233 -2.06 -25.62 6.08
CA ARG A 233 -0.79 -24.91 6.33
C ARG A 233 0.41 -25.75 5.94
N VAL A 234 0.44 -27.03 6.34
CA VAL A 234 1.51 -27.97 5.98
C VAL A 234 1.56 -28.19 4.47
N ALA A 235 0.42 -28.40 3.82
CA ALA A 235 0.35 -28.57 2.36
C ALA A 235 0.92 -27.33 1.61
N TYR A 236 0.59 -26.13 2.05
CA TYR A 236 1.14 -24.89 1.45
C TYR A 236 2.62 -24.69 1.77
N ALA A 237 3.09 -25.07 2.96
CA ALA A 237 4.52 -25.04 3.27
C ALA A 237 5.31 -25.99 2.36
N LEU A 238 4.83 -27.21 2.15
CA LEU A 238 5.45 -28.19 1.26
C LEU A 238 5.36 -27.79 -0.22
N GLY A 239 4.26 -27.17 -0.63
CA GLY A 239 4.06 -26.64 -1.99
C GLY A 239 4.75 -25.29 -2.25
N SER A 240 5.30 -24.65 -1.21
CA SER A 240 5.91 -23.33 -1.32
C SER A 240 7.04 -23.21 -2.36
N PRO A 241 7.87 -24.24 -2.66
CA PRO A 241 8.87 -24.15 -3.72
C PRO A 241 8.29 -23.85 -5.12
N LEU A 242 6.98 -24.05 -5.33
CA LEU A 242 6.29 -23.72 -6.58
C LEU A 242 5.84 -22.25 -6.66
N ILE A 243 5.72 -21.55 -5.52
CA ILE A 243 5.23 -20.16 -5.44
C ILE A 243 6.05 -19.20 -6.32
N PRO A 244 7.40 -19.24 -6.33
CA PRO A 244 8.19 -18.36 -7.18
C PRO A 244 7.84 -18.49 -8.67
N PHE A 245 7.59 -19.71 -9.17
CA PHE A 245 7.23 -19.93 -10.57
C PHE A 245 5.85 -19.36 -10.90
N VAL A 246 4.89 -19.50 -9.98
CA VAL A 246 3.56 -18.90 -10.13
C VAL A 246 3.67 -17.37 -10.15
N LEU A 247 4.43 -16.78 -9.23
CA LEU A 247 4.62 -15.34 -9.15
C LEU A 247 5.38 -14.80 -10.38
N LEU A 248 6.43 -15.48 -10.84
CA LEU A 248 7.16 -15.13 -12.06
C LEU A 248 6.23 -15.11 -13.28
N ARG A 249 5.39 -16.14 -13.46
CA ARG A 249 4.43 -16.18 -14.57
C ARG A 249 3.45 -15.00 -14.51
N ARG A 250 2.91 -14.71 -13.33
CA ARG A 250 1.91 -13.63 -13.17
C ARG A 250 2.52 -12.24 -13.34
N LEU A 251 3.76 -12.05 -12.89
CA LEU A 251 4.49 -10.78 -12.97
C LEU A 251 5.32 -10.64 -14.26
N TRP A 252 5.25 -11.62 -15.17
CA TRP A 252 6.01 -11.60 -16.42
C TRP A 252 5.66 -10.43 -17.32
N ARG A 253 4.37 -10.13 -17.48
CA ARG A 253 3.89 -9.04 -18.32
C ARG A 253 4.38 -7.67 -17.82
N PRO A 254 4.13 -7.24 -16.57
CA PRO A 254 4.64 -5.97 -16.10
C PRO A 254 6.16 -5.90 -16.12
N TRP A 255 6.86 -6.97 -15.71
CA TRP A 255 8.32 -7.02 -15.80
C TRP A 255 8.83 -6.79 -17.24
N ARG A 256 8.21 -7.43 -18.24
CA ARG A 256 8.60 -7.26 -19.65
C ARG A 256 8.38 -5.84 -20.15
N LEU A 257 7.22 -5.24 -19.83
CA LEU A 257 6.91 -3.87 -20.23
C LEU A 257 7.91 -2.89 -19.62
N THR A 258 8.18 -3.04 -18.32
CA THR A 258 9.14 -2.21 -17.59
C THR A 258 10.56 -2.34 -18.15
N ARG A 259 10.97 -3.58 -18.50
CA ARG A 259 12.26 -3.83 -19.17
C ARG A 259 12.31 -3.22 -20.57
N ALA A 260 11.25 -3.37 -21.37
CA ALA A 260 11.18 -2.81 -22.71
C ALA A 260 11.20 -1.27 -22.71
N ALA A 261 10.65 -0.65 -21.67
CA ALA A 261 10.73 0.79 -21.44
C ALA A 261 12.11 1.28 -20.97
N GLY A 262 13.09 0.39 -20.78
CA GLY A 262 14.45 0.76 -20.37
C GLY A 262 14.57 1.23 -18.92
N LEU A 263 13.57 0.97 -18.08
CA LEU A 263 13.50 1.49 -16.72
C LEU A 263 14.30 0.67 -15.70
N LEU A 264 14.67 -0.57 -16.04
CA LEU A 264 15.27 -1.51 -15.08
C LEU A 264 16.80 -1.38 -15.03
N PRO A 265 17.38 -1.01 -13.88
CA PRO A 265 18.81 -1.04 -13.69
C PRO A 265 19.40 -2.46 -13.82
N MET A 266 20.71 -2.51 -14.05
CA MET A 266 21.44 -3.77 -14.02
C MET A 266 21.28 -4.45 -12.65
N GLY A 267 21.02 -5.76 -12.66
CA GLY A 267 20.82 -6.54 -11.44
C GLY A 267 19.37 -6.63 -10.96
N THR A 268 18.40 -5.92 -11.56
CA THR A 268 16.99 -6.03 -11.14
C THR A 268 16.44 -7.45 -11.31
N THR A 269 16.81 -8.16 -12.38
CA THR A 269 16.30 -9.52 -12.62
C THR A 269 16.73 -10.51 -11.55
N PRO A 270 18.04 -10.67 -11.23
CA PRO A 270 18.44 -11.56 -10.14
C PRO A 270 17.91 -11.10 -8.78
N ALA A 271 17.85 -9.79 -8.51
CA ALA A 271 17.26 -9.26 -7.28
C ALA A 271 15.76 -9.60 -7.17
N PHE A 272 15.00 -9.50 -8.26
CA PHE A 272 13.59 -9.85 -8.31
C PHE A 272 13.38 -11.34 -7.98
N VAL A 273 14.15 -12.23 -8.62
CA VAL A 273 14.09 -13.67 -8.32
C VAL A 273 14.46 -13.95 -6.86
N ALA A 274 15.54 -13.35 -6.36
CA ALA A 274 15.94 -13.49 -4.96
C ALA A 274 14.86 -13.00 -3.99
N GLY A 275 14.18 -11.90 -4.30
CA GLY A 275 13.09 -11.35 -3.49
C GLY A 275 11.90 -12.30 -3.40
N LEU A 276 11.52 -12.91 -4.52
CA LEU A 276 10.46 -13.93 -4.57
C LEU A 276 10.82 -15.17 -3.73
N LEU A 277 12.08 -15.60 -3.77
CA LEU A 277 12.57 -16.73 -2.97
C LEU A 277 12.57 -16.40 -1.47
N LEU A 278 13.06 -15.22 -1.08
CA LEU A 278 13.07 -14.77 0.32
C LEU A 278 11.66 -14.68 0.89
N ARG A 279 10.73 -14.07 0.13
CA ARG A 279 9.31 -14.00 0.50
C ARG A 279 8.70 -15.41 0.66
N THR A 280 8.97 -16.30 -0.29
CA THR A 280 8.47 -17.68 -0.25
C THR A 280 9.00 -18.42 0.99
N ALA A 281 10.28 -18.26 1.30
CA ALA A 281 10.89 -18.85 2.49
C ALA A 281 10.24 -18.32 3.79
N GLY A 282 9.99 -17.01 3.87
CA GLY A 282 9.27 -16.41 4.99
C GLY A 282 7.85 -16.94 5.14
N GLU A 283 7.13 -17.08 4.03
CA GLU A 283 5.78 -17.65 4.02
C GLU A 283 5.77 -19.12 4.50
N ALA A 284 6.67 -19.95 3.98
CA ALA A 284 6.80 -21.35 4.40
C ALA A 284 7.12 -21.50 5.89
N ILE A 285 8.09 -20.71 6.39
CA ILE A 285 8.46 -20.71 7.80
C ILE A 285 7.30 -20.20 8.67
N GLY A 286 6.60 -19.15 8.23
CA GLY A 286 5.44 -18.63 8.95
C GLY A 286 4.29 -19.64 9.04
N TYR A 287 4.07 -20.47 8.02
CA TYR A 287 3.07 -21.55 8.11
C TYR A 287 3.41 -22.58 9.16
N LEU A 288 4.70 -22.94 9.28
CA LEU A 288 5.15 -24.01 10.18
C LEU A 288 5.35 -23.53 11.62
N ARG A 289 5.93 -22.35 11.82
CA ARG A 289 6.35 -21.85 13.14
C ARG A 289 5.46 -20.75 13.71
N GLY A 290 4.54 -20.22 12.92
CA GLY A 290 3.80 -19.00 13.29
C GLY A 290 4.68 -17.75 13.17
N VAL A 291 4.12 -16.60 13.57
CA VAL A 291 4.75 -15.29 13.43
C VAL A 291 4.71 -14.58 14.77
N GLY A 292 5.87 -14.12 15.23
CA GLY A 292 6.00 -13.42 16.51
C GLY A 292 5.70 -11.92 16.41
N SER A 293 5.36 -11.29 17.55
CA SER A 293 5.09 -9.85 17.65
C SER A 293 6.26 -8.97 17.21
N GLY A 294 7.50 -9.40 17.47
CA GLY A 294 8.70 -8.67 17.02
C GLY A 294 8.84 -8.60 15.49
N GLN A 295 8.35 -9.61 14.76
CA GLN A 295 8.37 -9.61 13.29
C GLN A 295 7.34 -8.62 12.73
N GLU A 296 6.17 -8.55 13.36
CA GLU A 296 5.12 -7.59 13.01
C GLU A 296 5.58 -6.16 13.27
N ALA A 297 6.05 -5.86 14.48
CA ALA A 297 6.56 -4.54 14.83
C ALA A 297 7.68 -4.08 13.88
N ARG A 298 8.54 -5.02 13.44
CA ARG A 298 9.61 -4.71 12.48
C ARG A 298 9.07 -4.43 11.07
N MET A 299 8.02 -5.12 10.63
CA MET A 299 7.37 -4.84 9.36
C MET A 299 6.68 -3.48 9.39
N GLU A 300 6.00 -3.15 10.49
CA GLU A 300 5.36 -1.85 10.68
C GLU A 300 6.37 -0.68 10.73
N GLU A 301 7.56 -0.92 11.30
CA GLU A 301 8.67 0.06 11.24
C GLU A 301 9.18 0.29 9.80
N TYR A 302 9.31 -0.77 8.99
CA TYR A 302 9.65 -0.61 7.58
C TYR A 302 8.57 0.15 6.80
N GLU A 303 7.31 -0.09 7.16
CA GLU A 303 6.16 0.55 6.54
C GLU A 303 6.09 2.04 6.91
N LEU A 304 6.15 2.38 8.19
CA LEU A 304 6.05 3.78 8.63
C LEU A 304 7.27 4.61 8.19
N HIS A 305 8.48 4.05 8.32
CA HIS A 305 9.74 4.76 8.15
C HIS A 305 10.55 4.31 6.94
N LYS A 306 9.87 4.00 5.82
CA LYS A 306 10.50 3.40 4.63
C LYS A 306 11.72 4.17 4.09
N LEU A 307 11.70 5.51 4.21
CA LEU A 307 12.81 6.39 3.82
C LEU A 307 14.13 6.14 4.57
N LYS A 308 14.10 5.63 5.81
CA LYS A 308 15.33 5.28 6.56
C LYS A 308 16.09 4.10 5.93
N TYR A 309 15.46 3.39 5.00
CA TYR A 309 15.96 2.14 4.41
C TYR A 309 16.16 2.25 2.89
N THR A 310 16.29 3.47 2.37
CA THR A 310 16.68 3.73 0.98
C THR A 310 18.18 4.01 0.87
N VAL A 311 18.78 3.74 -0.30
CA VAL A 311 20.21 4.03 -0.57
C VAL A 311 20.42 5.47 -1.03
N VAL A 312 19.38 6.09 -1.58
CA VAL A 312 19.37 7.47 -2.06
C VAL A 312 18.27 8.19 -1.31
N ASP A 313 18.52 9.45 -0.95
CA ASP A 313 17.48 10.35 -0.46
C ASP A 313 16.46 10.52 -1.57
N VAL A 314 15.24 10.05 -1.30
CA VAL A 314 14.15 10.07 -2.27
C VAL A 314 13.44 11.37 -2.17
#